data_AF-A0A935JB32-F1
#
_entry.id   AF-A0A935JB32-F1
#
_cell.length_a   1.000
_cell.length_b   1.000
_cell.length_c   1.000
_cell.angle_alpha   90.00
_cell.angle_beta   90.00
_cell.angle_gamma   90.00
#
_symmetry.space_group_name_H-M   'P 1'
#
loop_
_entity.id
_entity.type
_entity.pdbx_description
1 polymer ?
#
loop_
_entity_poly.entity_id
_entity_poly.type
_entity_poly.pdbx_seq_one_letter_code
_entity_poly.pdbx_strand_id
1 'polypeptide(L)'
;MQFIKTRFNYLFNSTKGLILVAIAMVGIVTAVWGMLSGPMAEMGVREIVIKAFGMKIVQAEREGRIVILYHSIAMAIIAIETYMVTGLIKMKAFFKTAINATITFGYILTMVFGMGFAYFGRNWAFHGLYITGLSLIFFAGLMLIVALWPWDKEYFITDKEYSHTKSGLDLERTAFFATAVTTVISSLFGAVPGSYYGHGFETFLAENIIRIPEKTVMEFSVIGHLHIMLALIGIMITLIIGRWLNFKGILHKFAMPLMILGTIVLNLGVWGVVTPLEPVAHMVIYVGATPSMFAALLLLIWDWNKLIKDGTCQYPETNLRSKDRSAAA
;
A
#
# COMPACT_ATOMS: atom_id res chain seq x y z
N MET A 1 -5.88 -35.25 7.08
CA MET A 1 -6.27 -34.18 8.02
C MET A 1 -5.10 -33.28 8.43
N GLN A 2 -3.94 -33.83 8.80
CA GLN A 2 -2.75 -33.03 9.18
C GLN A 2 -2.27 -32.07 8.06
N PHE A 3 -2.27 -32.51 6.80
CA PHE A 3 -1.89 -31.68 5.66
C PHE A 3 -2.71 -30.39 5.53
N ILE A 4 -4.04 -30.49 5.64
CA ILE A 4 -4.95 -29.33 5.56
C ILE A 4 -4.70 -28.38 6.73
N LYS A 5 -4.54 -28.91 7.95
CA LYS A 5 -4.24 -28.12 9.14
C LYS A 5 -2.92 -27.35 9.00
N THR A 6 -1.88 -27.99 8.49
CA THR A 6 -0.58 -27.34 8.25
C THR A 6 -0.67 -26.22 7.21
N ARG A 7 -1.41 -26.44 6.12
CA ARG A 7 -1.62 -25.41 5.08
C ARG A 7 -2.45 -24.24 5.61
N PHE A 8 -3.52 -24.52 6.35
CA PHE A 8 -4.34 -23.48 6.97
C PHE A 8 -3.51 -22.64 7.95
N ASN A 9 -2.73 -23.29 8.83
CA ASN A 9 -1.83 -22.61 9.74
C ASN A 9 -0.79 -21.77 8.99
N TYR A 10 -0.22 -22.27 7.90
CA TYR A 10 0.72 -21.49 7.10
C TYR A 10 0.04 -20.24 6.52
N LEU A 11 -1.11 -20.40 5.87
CA LEU A 11 -1.81 -19.31 5.17
C LEU A 11 -2.28 -18.19 6.11
N PHE A 12 -2.75 -18.54 7.31
CA PHE A 12 -3.39 -17.56 8.20
C PHE A 12 -2.58 -17.20 9.45
N ASN A 13 -1.55 -17.96 9.82
CA ASN A 13 -0.72 -17.67 11.01
C ASN A 13 0.74 -17.34 10.68
N SER A 14 1.13 -17.26 9.39
CA SER A 14 2.47 -16.84 8.99
C SER A 14 2.43 -15.59 8.11
N THR A 15 3.40 -14.69 8.27
CA THR A 15 3.53 -13.48 7.44
C THR A 15 3.58 -13.82 5.95
N LYS A 16 4.34 -14.85 5.56
CA LYS A 16 4.42 -15.29 4.16
C LYS A 16 3.09 -15.83 3.63
N GLY A 17 2.33 -16.53 4.47
CA GLY A 17 1.00 -17.00 4.13
C GLY A 17 0.01 -15.87 3.95
N LEU A 18 -0.02 -14.90 4.86
CA LEU A 18 -0.89 -13.72 4.77
C LEU A 18 -0.61 -12.90 3.50
N ILE A 19 0.66 -12.70 3.15
CA ILE A 19 1.08 -12.07 1.90
C ILE A 19 0.59 -12.87 0.70
N LEU A 20 0.79 -14.19 0.70
CA LEU A 20 0.35 -15.06 -0.41
C LEU A 20 -1.17 -15.00 -0.61
N VAL A 21 -1.95 -15.03 0.47
CA VAL A 21 -3.42 -14.92 0.39
C VAL A 21 -3.82 -13.57 -0.20
N ALA A 22 -3.24 -12.46 0.29
CA ALA A 22 -3.54 -11.13 -0.22
C ALA A 22 -3.20 -10.99 -1.72
N ILE A 23 -2.03 -11.48 -2.15
CA ILE A 23 -1.63 -11.49 -3.57
C ILE A 23 -2.59 -12.34 -4.40
N ALA A 24 -2.96 -13.53 -3.92
CA ALA A 24 -3.91 -14.39 -4.63
C ALA A 24 -5.28 -13.72 -4.78
N MET A 25 -5.77 -13.05 -3.73
CA MET A 25 -7.03 -12.30 -3.78
C MET A 25 -6.96 -11.13 -4.77
N VAL A 26 -5.87 -10.35 -4.75
CA VAL A 26 -5.63 -9.29 -5.75
C VAL A 26 -5.61 -9.86 -7.16
N GLY A 27 -4.93 -11.00 -7.37
CA GLY A 27 -4.88 -11.68 -8.66
C GLY A 27 -6.27 -12.12 -9.14
N ILE A 28 -7.09 -12.69 -8.26
CA ILE A 28 -8.47 -13.10 -8.58
C ILE A 28 -9.32 -11.88 -8.94
N VAL A 29 -9.30 -10.82 -8.12
CA VAL A 29 -10.07 -9.61 -8.38
C VAL A 29 -9.63 -8.97 -9.71
N THR A 30 -8.33 -8.89 -9.95
CA THR A 30 -7.78 -8.34 -11.20
C THR A 30 -8.18 -9.17 -12.41
N ALA A 31 -8.12 -10.50 -12.32
CA ALA A 31 -8.52 -11.40 -13.39
C ALA A 31 -10.03 -11.29 -13.70
N VAL A 32 -10.88 -11.28 -12.69
CA VAL A 32 -12.34 -11.25 -12.87
C VAL A 32 -12.82 -9.86 -13.31
N TRP A 33 -12.44 -8.79 -12.61
CA TRP A 33 -12.90 -7.44 -12.91
C TRP A 33 -12.12 -6.76 -14.05
N GLY A 34 -10.90 -7.20 -14.34
CA GLY A 34 -10.17 -6.77 -15.54
C GLY A 34 -10.90 -7.18 -16.84
N MET A 35 -11.66 -8.28 -16.80
CA MET A 35 -12.54 -8.68 -17.91
C MET A 35 -13.74 -7.73 -18.13
N LEU A 36 -13.97 -6.77 -17.22
CA LEU A 36 -15.01 -5.73 -17.40
C LEU A 36 -14.48 -4.45 -18.05
N SER A 37 -13.19 -4.41 -18.39
CA SER A 37 -12.55 -3.25 -19.01
C SER A 37 -13.08 -2.95 -20.42
N GLY A 38 -12.77 -1.75 -20.93
CA GLY A 38 -13.13 -1.32 -22.29
C GLY A 38 -12.66 -2.28 -23.39
N PRO A 39 -11.36 -2.65 -23.44
CA PRO A 39 -10.86 -3.60 -24.43
C PRO A 39 -11.59 -4.96 -24.40
N MET A 40 -11.91 -5.45 -23.21
CA MET A 40 -12.64 -6.71 -23.04
C MET A 40 -14.12 -6.59 -23.41
N ALA A 41 -14.69 -5.38 -23.34
CA ALA A 41 -16.03 -5.10 -23.83
C ALA A 41 -16.08 -5.14 -25.37
N GLU A 42 -15.08 -4.59 -26.05
CA GLU A 42 -14.95 -4.64 -27.52
C GLU A 42 -14.83 -6.09 -28.03
N MET A 43 -14.20 -6.96 -27.25
CA MET A 43 -14.12 -8.40 -27.52
C MET A 43 -15.40 -9.19 -27.12
N GLY A 44 -16.44 -8.54 -26.61
CA GLY A 44 -17.68 -9.18 -26.14
C GLY A 44 -17.54 -9.97 -24.81
N VAL A 45 -16.34 -10.03 -24.21
CA VAL A 45 -16.06 -10.79 -22.99
C VAL A 45 -16.79 -10.20 -21.78
N ARG A 46 -16.88 -8.86 -21.70
CA ARG A 46 -17.58 -8.19 -20.60
C ARG A 46 -19.00 -8.72 -20.40
N GLU A 47 -19.78 -8.84 -21.47
CA GLU A 47 -21.18 -9.28 -21.41
C GLU A 47 -21.29 -10.75 -20.95
N ILE A 48 -20.34 -11.59 -21.35
CA ILE A 48 -20.26 -12.99 -20.89
C ILE A 48 -20.03 -13.03 -19.39
N VAL A 49 -19.06 -12.25 -18.89
CA VAL A 49 -18.72 -12.20 -17.46
C VAL A 49 -19.89 -11.65 -16.63
N ILE A 50 -20.52 -10.56 -17.07
CA ILE A 50 -21.70 -10.00 -16.40
C ILE A 50 -22.79 -11.05 -16.24
N LYS A 51 -23.12 -11.78 -17.31
CA LYS A 51 -24.15 -12.83 -17.29
C LYS A 51 -23.75 -14.04 -16.45
N ALA A 52 -22.50 -14.51 -16.58
CA ALA A 52 -22.00 -15.67 -15.87
C ALA A 52 -22.01 -15.48 -14.35
N PHE A 53 -21.66 -14.28 -13.88
CA PHE A 53 -21.63 -13.95 -12.46
C PHE A 53 -22.93 -13.29 -11.96
N GLY A 54 -23.89 -12.96 -12.83
CA GLY A 54 -25.14 -12.28 -12.44
C GLY A 54 -24.91 -10.86 -11.91
N MET A 55 -23.90 -10.15 -12.44
CA MET A 55 -23.57 -8.79 -12.02
C MET A 55 -24.66 -7.80 -12.47
N LYS A 56 -24.92 -6.79 -11.63
CA LYS A 56 -25.86 -5.70 -11.92
C LYS A 56 -25.10 -4.43 -12.23
N ILE A 57 -24.89 -4.17 -13.51
CA ILE A 57 -24.08 -3.03 -13.98
C ILE A 57 -25.01 -1.97 -14.59
N VAL A 58 -25.12 -0.85 -13.89
CA VAL A 58 -25.81 0.37 -14.38
C VAL A 58 -24.77 1.40 -14.77
N GLN A 59 -24.88 2.00 -15.97
CA GLN A 59 -23.85 2.91 -16.48
C GLN A 59 -23.63 4.14 -15.57
N ALA A 60 -24.70 4.71 -15.02
CA ALA A 60 -24.65 5.87 -14.13
C ALA A 60 -23.90 5.66 -12.80
N GLU A 61 -23.56 4.40 -12.47
CA GLU A 61 -22.85 4.03 -11.25
C GLU A 61 -21.38 3.65 -11.53
N ARG A 62 -20.90 3.85 -12.75
CA ARG A 62 -19.58 3.38 -13.20
C ARG A 62 -18.45 3.95 -12.34
N GLU A 63 -18.52 5.24 -12.05
CA GLU A 63 -17.51 5.99 -11.32
C GLU A 63 -17.37 5.45 -9.89
N GLY A 64 -18.49 5.32 -9.18
CA GLY A 64 -18.51 4.76 -7.82
C GLY A 64 -18.00 3.33 -7.77
N ARG A 65 -18.33 2.48 -8.76
CA ARG A 65 -17.79 1.12 -8.84
C ARG A 65 -16.27 1.09 -9.00
N ILE A 66 -15.74 1.97 -9.83
CA ILE A 66 -14.29 2.09 -10.07
C ILE A 66 -13.58 2.51 -8.78
N VAL A 67 -14.11 3.51 -8.06
CA VAL A 67 -13.57 3.94 -6.77
C VAL A 67 -13.50 2.76 -5.78
N ILE A 68 -14.58 2.00 -5.64
CA ILE A 68 -14.64 0.85 -4.72
C ILE A 68 -13.69 -0.27 -5.16
N LEU A 69 -13.58 -0.56 -6.46
CA LEU A 69 -12.64 -1.55 -6.98
C LEU A 69 -11.20 -1.16 -6.65
N TYR A 70 -10.81 0.10 -6.89
CA TYR A 70 -9.47 0.58 -6.56
C TYR A 70 -9.18 0.50 -5.07
N HIS A 71 -10.11 0.93 -4.20
CA HIS A 71 -9.93 0.82 -2.76
C HIS A 71 -9.84 -0.64 -2.30
N SER A 72 -10.65 -1.52 -2.87
CA SER A 72 -10.64 -2.96 -2.55
C SER A 72 -9.28 -3.59 -2.83
N ILE A 73 -8.68 -3.29 -3.99
CA ILE A 73 -7.32 -3.76 -4.34
C ILE A 73 -6.27 -3.07 -3.49
N ALA A 74 -6.32 -1.74 -3.37
CA ALA A 74 -5.35 -0.94 -2.63
C ALA A 74 -5.25 -1.38 -1.16
N MET A 75 -6.38 -1.73 -0.52
CA MET A 75 -6.38 -2.21 0.86
C MET A 75 -5.63 -3.53 1.04
N ALA A 76 -5.66 -4.42 0.05
CA ALA A 76 -4.83 -5.62 0.09
C ALA A 76 -3.34 -5.31 -0.11
N ILE A 77 -2.99 -4.32 -0.94
CA ILE A 77 -1.59 -3.85 -1.08
C ILE A 77 -1.07 -3.26 0.23
N ILE A 78 -1.84 -2.38 0.87
CA ILE A 78 -1.52 -1.82 2.19
C ILE A 78 -1.37 -2.92 3.25
N ALA A 79 -2.20 -3.97 3.19
CA ALA A 79 -2.06 -5.13 4.06
C ALA A 79 -0.74 -5.89 3.82
N ILE A 80 -0.36 -6.11 2.57
CA ILE A 80 0.92 -6.76 2.20
C ILE A 80 2.10 -5.97 2.75
N GLU A 81 2.14 -4.65 2.52
CA GLU A 81 3.18 -3.77 3.05
C GLU A 81 3.25 -3.86 4.57
N THR A 82 2.10 -3.81 5.25
CA THR A 82 2.03 -3.92 6.71
C THR A 82 2.55 -5.26 7.21
N TYR A 83 2.24 -6.38 6.54
CA TYR A 83 2.80 -7.69 6.88
C TYR A 83 4.32 -7.71 6.71
N MET A 84 4.84 -7.08 5.65
CA MET A 84 6.27 -6.98 5.42
C MET A 84 6.95 -6.12 6.49
N VAL A 85 6.38 -4.96 6.84
CA VAL A 85 6.89 -4.10 7.92
C VAL A 85 6.91 -4.83 9.26
N THR A 86 5.81 -5.48 9.66
CA THR A 86 5.76 -6.27 10.92
C THR A 86 6.62 -7.54 10.88
N GLY A 87 7.01 -7.97 9.69
CA GLY A 87 7.95 -9.08 9.45
C GLY A 87 9.42 -8.65 9.54
N LEU A 88 9.75 -7.45 9.07
CA LEU A 88 11.12 -6.97 8.89
C LEU A 88 11.62 -6.05 10.02
N ILE A 89 10.71 -5.27 10.62
CA ILE A 89 11.03 -4.30 11.66
C ILE A 89 10.74 -4.90 13.03
N LYS A 90 11.73 -4.85 13.93
CA LYS A 90 11.58 -5.31 15.31
C LYS A 90 10.49 -4.48 16.01
N MET A 91 9.54 -5.15 16.65
CA MET A 91 8.47 -4.55 17.46
C MET A 91 7.95 -5.56 18.48
N LYS A 92 7.16 -5.11 19.46
CA LYS A 92 6.57 -6.01 20.48
C LYS A 92 5.62 -7.01 19.84
N ALA A 93 5.65 -8.25 20.31
CA ALA A 93 4.87 -9.37 19.75
C ALA A 93 3.36 -9.08 19.73
N PHE A 94 2.84 -8.43 20.77
CA PHE A 94 1.44 -8.01 20.83
C PHE A 94 1.05 -7.14 19.64
N PHE A 95 1.81 -6.08 19.34
CA PHE A 95 1.53 -5.19 18.21
C PHE A 95 1.56 -5.95 16.88
N LYS A 96 2.58 -6.78 16.67
CA LYS A 96 2.68 -7.60 15.45
C LYS A 96 1.42 -8.44 15.22
N THR A 97 0.94 -9.14 16.25
CA THR A 97 -0.26 -9.98 16.15
C THR A 97 -1.52 -9.13 15.96
N ALA A 98 -1.69 -8.08 16.76
CA ALA A 98 -2.88 -7.23 16.73
C ALA A 98 -3.03 -6.48 15.39
N ILE A 99 -1.93 -5.91 14.88
CA ILE A 99 -1.90 -5.22 13.58
C ILE A 99 -2.25 -6.20 12.48
N ASN A 100 -1.56 -7.35 12.41
CA ASN A 100 -1.78 -8.32 11.35
C ASN A 100 -3.20 -8.89 11.36
N ALA A 101 -3.75 -9.21 12.53
CA ALA A 101 -5.14 -9.69 12.63
C ALA A 101 -6.15 -8.62 12.18
N THR A 102 -5.98 -7.38 12.67
CA THR A 102 -6.90 -6.28 12.38
C THR A 102 -6.88 -5.91 10.90
N ILE A 103 -5.69 -5.75 10.32
CA ILE A 103 -5.58 -5.41 8.89
C ILE A 103 -6.05 -6.56 7.99
N THR A 104 -5.81 -7.82 8.39
CA THR A 104 -6.33 -9.00 7.67
C THR A 104 -7.84 -8.96 7.58
N PHE A 105 -8.50 -8.80 8.73
CA PHE A 105 -9.96 -8.74 8.75
C PHE A 105 -10.47 -7.51 8.00
N GLY A 106 -9.82 -6.36 8.17
CA GLY A 106 -10.14 -5.12 7.48
C GLY A 106 -10.11 -5.24 5.96
N TYR A 107 -9.00 -5.71 5.36
CA TYR A 107 -8.89 -5.77 3.89
C TYR A 107 -9.83 -6.82 3.28
N ILE A 108 -10.07 -7.94 3.98
CA ILE A 108 -11.03 -8.96 3.51
C ILE A 108 -12.44 -8.39 3.51
N LEU A 109 -12.85 -7.70 4.58
CA LEU A 109 -14.16 -7.04 4.63
C LEU A 109 -14.29 -6.01 3.50
N THR A 110 -13.31 -5.12 3.36
CA THR A 110 -13.31 -4.10 2.31
C THR A 110 -13.42 -4.76 0.93
N MET A 111 -12.61 -5.76 0.63
CA MET A 111 -12.61 -6.38 -0.68
C MET A 111 -13.91 -7.14 -0.96
N VAL A 112 -14.32 -8.04 -0.08
CA VAL A 112 -15.49 -8.89 -0.34
C VAL A 112 -16.77 -8.07 -0.39
N PHE A 113 -16.99 -7.20 0.60
CA PHE A 113 -18.24 -6.44 0.68
C PHE A 113 -18.24 -5.19 -0.20
N GLY A 114 -17.07 -4.62 -0.51
CA GLY A 114 -16.93 -3.57 -1.52
C GLY A 114 -17.34 -4.09 -2.89
N MET A 115 -16.77 -5.21 -3.33
CA MET A 115 -17.13 -5.83 -4.62
C MET A 115 -18.59 -6.28 -4.63
N GLY A 116 -19.08 -6.86 -3.53
CA GLY A 116 -20.49 -7.22 -3.34
C GLY A 116 -21.43 -6.02 -3.53
N PHE A 117 -21.15 -4.91 -2.85
CA PHE A 117 -21.95 -3.69 -2.94
C PHE A 117 -21.92 -3.09 -4.35
N ALA A 118 -20.72 -2.94 -4.92
CA ALA A 118 -20.50 -2.27 -6.19
C ALA A 118 -21.06 -3.04 -7.40
N TYR A 119 -21.02 -4.37 -7.40
CA TYR A 119 -21.34 -5.17 -8.59
C TYR A 119 -22.58 -6.07 -8.49
N PHE A 120 -23.16 -6.25 -7.29
CA PHE A 120 -24.28 -7.19 -7.06
C PHE A 120 -25.56 -6.55 -6.51
N GLY A 121 -25.78 -5.27 -6.82
CA GLY A 121 -27.08 -4.61 -6.59
C GLY A 121 -27.17 -3.72 -5.36
N ARG A 122 -26.07 -3.06 -4.96
CA ARG A 122 -26.04 -1.96 -4.00
C ARG A 122 -26.72 -2.27 -2.66
N ASN A 123 -26.47 -3.45 -2.11
CA ASN A 123 -26.96 -3.80 -0.77
C ASN A 123 -26.30 -2.91 0.30
N TRP A 124 -27.10 -2.13 1.03
CA TRP A 124 -26.63 -1.19 2.04
C TRP A 124 -25.83 -1.86 3.17
N ALA A 125 -26.16 -3.11 3.54
CA ALA A 125 -25.41 -3.85 4.55
C ALA A 125 -23.99 -4.17 4.08
N PHE A 126 -23.82 -4.49 2.79
CA PHE A 126 -22.49 -4.71 2.20
C PHE A 126 -21.70 -3.41 2.17
N HIS A 127 -22.34 -2.27 1.88
CA HIS A 127 -21.67 -0.98 2.00
C HIS A 127 -21.21 -0.68 3.44
N GLY A 128 -22.05 -0.97 4.44
CA GLY A 128 -21.68 -0.81 5.86
C GLY A 128 -20.49 -1.68 6.27
N LEU A 129 -20.45 -2.93 5.80
CA LEU A 129 -19.30 -3.83 6.05
C LEU A 129 -18.03 -3.40 5.31
N TYR A 130 -18.17 -2.83 4.10
CA TYR A 130 -17.06 -2.21 3.38
C TYR A 130 -16.45 -1.04 4.18
N ILE A 131 -17.29 -0.13 4.68
CA ILE A 131 -16.84 1.00 5.52
C ILE A 131 -16.18 0.49 6.81
N THR A 132 -16.77 -0.52 7.45
CA THR A 132 -16.19 -1.16 8.64
C THR A 132 -14.79 -1.71 8.35
N GLY A 133 -14.60 -2.36 7.20
CA GLY A 133 -13.30 -2.83 6.74
C GLY A 133 -12.27 -1.70 6.61
N LEU A 134 -12.64 -0.58 5.97
CA LEU A 134 -11.79 0.61 5.86
C LEU A 134 -11.41 1.17 7.24
N SER A 135 -12.37 1.28 8.17
CA SER A 135 -12.12 1.76 9.53
C SER A 135 -11.14 0.88 10.30
N LEU A 136 -11.23 -0.45 10.14
CA LEU A 136 -10.29 -1.38 10.76
C LEU A 136 -8.87 -1.22 10.22
N ILE A 137 -8.71 -1.00 8.91
CA ILE A 137 -7.39 -0.76 8.30
C ILE A 137 -6.80 0.55 8.80
N PHE A 138 -7.61 1.61 8.87
CA PHE A 138 -7.19 2.88 9.48
C PHE A 138 -6.71 2.68 10.92
N PHE A 139 -7.46 1.91 11.73
CA PHE A 139 -7.08 1.60 13.10
C PHE A 139 -5.80 0.74 13.18
N ALA A 140 -5.61 -0.22 12.27
CA ALA A 140 -4.36 -0.97 12.15
C ALA A 140 -3.17 -0.05 11.84
N GLY A 141 -3.38 0.98 11.01
CA GLY A 141 -2.39 2.03 10.75
C GLY A 141 -2.01 2.81 12.01
N LEU A 142 -2.98 3.20 12.85
CA LEU A 142 -2.72 3.83 14.14
C LEU A 142 -1.89 2.93 15.07
N MET A 143 -2.23 1.65 15.16
CA MET A 143 -1.43 0.68 15.92
C MET A 143 -0.01 0.53 15.38
N LEU A 144 0.16 0.56 14.05
CA LEU A 144 1.47 0.49 13.40
C LEU A 144 2.33 1.71 13.74
N ILE A 145 1.76 2.92 13.74
CA ILE A 145 2.44 4.15 14.17
C ILE A 145 2.98 4.01 15.59
N VAL A 146 2.15 3.51 16.51
CA VAL A 146 2.56 3.28 17.90
C VAL A 146 3.67 2.22 17.98
N ALA A 147 3.57 1.13 17.22
CA ALA A 147 4.58 0.06 17.20
C ALA A 147 5.93 0.52 16.63
N LEU A 148 5.90 1.47 15.69
CA LEU A 148 7.07 2.03 15.01
C LEU A 148 7.69 3.23 15.75
N TRP A 149 7.16 3.63 16.91
CA TRP A 149 7.64 4.78 17.68
C TRP A 149 9.18 4.82 17.77
N PRO A 150 9.86 5.75 17.09
CA PRO A 150 11.31 5.65 16.93
C PRO A 150 12.07 6.06 18.19
N TRP A 151 11.46 6.87 19.06
CA TRP A 151 12.08 7.36 20.29
C TRP A 151 12.12 6.34 21.45
N ASP A 152 11.62 5.13 21.26
CA ASP A 152 11.81 4.06 22.24
C ASP A 152 13.27 3.57 22.21
N LYS A 153 13.97 3.74 23.34
CA LYS A 153 15.39 3.37 23.49
C LYS A 153 15.64 1.88 23.26
N GLU A 154 14.63 1.01 23.39
CA GLU A 154 14.73 -0.43 23.11
C GLU A 154 15.12 -0.72 21.64
N TYR A 155 14.88 0.24 20.74
CA TYR A 155 15.12 0.11 19.30
C TYR A 155 16.29 0.98 18.81
N PHE A 156 17.05 1.59 19.71
CA PHE A 156 18.24 2.34 19.33
C PHE A 156 19.30 1.38 18.82
N ILE A 157 20.01 1.81 17.78
CA ILE A 157 21.04 1.00 17.11
C ILE A 157 22.43 1.51 17.46
N THR A 158 23.33 0.56 17.68
CA THR A 158 24.76 0.82 17.95
C THR A 158 25.64 0.54 16.73
N ASP A 159 25.09 -0.14 15.73
CA ASP A 159 25.78 -0.47 14.49
C ASP A 159 25.99 0.80 13.66
N LYS A 160 27.27 1.13 13.45
CA LYS A 160 27.71 2.32 12.71
C LYS A 160 27.48 2.19 11.21
N GLU A 161 27.17 1.01 10.68
CA GLU A 161 26.87 0.87 9.25
C GLU A 161 25.47 1.41 8.91
N TYR A 162 24.53 1.36 9.85
CA TYR A 162 23.19 1.91 9.64
C TYR A 162 23.14 3.42 9.88
N SER A 163 22.05 4.02 9.42
CA SER A 163 21.80 5.45 9.58
C SER A 163 21.19 5.69 10.95
N HIS A 164 21.93 6.38 11.82
CA HIS A 164 21.48 6.72 13.15
C HIS A 164 21.97 8.11 13.59
N THR A 165 21.26 8.72 14.53
CA THR A 165 21.72 9.95 15.17
C THR A 165 22.87 9.66 16.16
N LYS A 166 23.53 10.72 16.66
CA LYS A 166 24.56 10.59 17.72
C LYS A 166 24.07 9.86 18.97
N SER A 167 22.76 9.92 19.26
CA SER A 167 22.14 9.26 20.41
C SER A 167 21.85 7.76 20.20
N GLY A 168 21.98 7.25 18.97
CA GLY A 168 21.59 5.88 18.60
C GLY A 168 20.19 5.76 18.00
N LEU A 169 19.41 6.85 17.89
CA LEU A 169 18.10 6.85 17.23
C LEU A 169 18.23 6.34 15.78
N ASP A 170 17.49 5.28 15.46
CA ASP A 170 17.46 4.65 14.14
C ASP A 170 16.67 5.49 13.12
N LEU A 171 17.36 6.00 12.10
CA LEU A 171 16.74 6.82 11.06
C LEU A 171 15.96 5.99 10.03
N GLU A 172 16.26 4.70 9.86
CA GLU A 172 15.44 3.80 9.02
C GLU A 172 14.07 3.59 9.68
N ARG A 173 14.04 3.25 10.98
CA ARG A 173 12.80 3.18 11.77
C ARG A 173 12.03 4.50 11.76
N THR A 174 12.75 5.62 11.82
CA THR A 174 12.13 6.96 11.74
C THR A 174 11.49 7.21 10.36
N ALA A 175 12.11 6.73 9.27
CA ALA A 175 11.53 6.81 7.93
C ALA A 175 10.24 5.97 7.84
N PHE A 176 10.26 4.71 8.30
CA PHE A 176 9.05 3.87 8.38
C PHE A 176 7.94 4.54 9.20
N PHE A 177 8.29 5.12 10.35
CA PHE A 177 7.35 5.84 11.21
C PHE A 177 6.76 7.07 10.49
N ALA A 178 7.60 7.89 9.86
CA ALA A 178 7.17 9.08 9.13
C ALA A 178 6.20 8.72 8.00
N THR A 179 6.52 7.70 7.19
CA THR A 179 5.64 7.20 6.13
C THR A 179 4.32 6.64 6.69
N ALA A 180 4.35 5.89 7.79
CA ALA A 180 3.12 5.37 8.42
C ALA A 180 2.21 6.51 8.91
N VAL A 181 2.78 7.52 9.58
CA VAL A 181 2.05 8.69 10.07
C VAL A 181 1.42 9.45 8.91
N THR A 182 2.20 9.76 7.88
CA THR A 182 1.69 10.52 6.74
C THR A 182 0.65 9.74 5.94
N THR A 183 0.77 8.41 5.80
CA THR A 183 -0.27 7.57 5.18
C THR A 183 -1.59 7.63 5.94
N VAL A 184 -1.56 7.50 7.26
CA VAL A 184 -2.79 7.57 8.07
C VAL A 184 -3.43 8.96 7.96
N ILE A 185 -2.64 10.04 8.05
CA ILE A 185 -3.16 11.41 7.90
C ILE A 185 -3.72 11.63 6.48
N SER A 186 -3.00 11.22 5.44
CA SER A 186 -3.41 11.38 4.04
C SER A 186 -4.59 10.49 3.64
N SER A 187 -4.90 9.44 4.40
CA SER A 187 -6.15 8.70 4.21
C SER A 187 -7.39 9.54 4.56
N LEU A 188 -7.25 10.49 5.51
CA LEU A 188 -8.33 11.41 5.87
C LEU A 188 -8.70 12.36 4.72
N PHE A 189 -7.73 12.71 3.86
CA PHE A 189 -7.97 13.52 2.66
C PHE A 189 -8.91 12.84 1.65
N GLY A 190 -8.95 11.51 1.61
CA GLY A 190 -9.95 10.76 0.83
C GLY A 190 -11.25 10.57 1.61
N ALA A 191 -11.18 10.43 2.94
CA ALA A 191 -12.35 10.24 3.79
C ALA A 191 -13.26 11.48 3.84
N VAL A 192 -12.70 12.69 3.81
CA VAL A 192 -13.48 13.95 3.79
C VAL A 192 -14.39 14.04 2.55
N PRO A 193 -13.93 13.94 1.30
CA PRO A 193 -14.83 13.90 0.16
C PRO A 193 -15.77 12.69 0.18
N GLY A 194 -15.31 11.55 0.69
CA GLY A 194 -16.17 10.38 0.90
C GLY A 194 -17.37 10.63 1.82
N SER A 195 -17.23 11.47 2.86
CA SER A 195 -18.32 11.75 3.80
C SER A 195 -19.40 12.68 3.23
N TYR A 196 -19.10 13.39 2.14
CA TYR A 196 -20.06 14.27 1.46
C TYR A 196 -20.86 13.56 0.36
N TYR A 197 -20.64 12.26 0.11
CA TYR A 197 -21.50 11.51 -0.81
C TYR A 197 -22.94 11.46 -0.28
N GLY A 198 -23.89 11.94 -1.09
CA GLY A 198 -25.28 12.15 -0.67
C GLY A 198 -25.56 13.51 -0.02
N HIS A 199 -24.53 14.36 0.14
CA HIS A 199 -24.59 15.70 0.68
C HIS A 199 -23.93 16.73 -0.26
N GLY A 200 -24.27 16.68 -1.55
CA GLY A 200 -23.84 17.67 -2.55
C GLY A 200 -22.50 17.39 -3.25
N PHE A 201 -21.84 16.27 -2.94
CA PHE A 201 -20.68 15.79 -3.69
C PHE A 201 -21.03 14.56 -4.53
N GLU A 202 -20.67 14.59 -5.81
CA GLU A 202 -20.92 13.52 -6.78
C GLU A 202 -19.62 12.86 -7.23
N THR A 203 -19.70 11.57 -7.58
CA THR A 203 -18.55 10.84 -8.13
C THR A 203 -18.23 11.35 -9.52
N PHE A 204 -16.93 11.54 -9.80
CA PHE A 204 -16.45 11.95 -11.12
C PHE A 204 -15.33 11.02 -11.60
N LEU A 205 -15.10 11.02 -12.92
CA LEU A 205 -13.99 10.31 -13.54
C LEU A 205 -12.70 11.10 -13.42
N ALA A 206 -11.61 10.41 -13.11
CA ALA A 206 -10.30 11.04 -13.04
C ALA A 206 -9.87 11.66 -14.38
N GLU A 207 -10.31 11.08 -15.49
CA GLU A 207 -10.06 11.58 -16.85
C GLU A 207 -10.83 12.88 -17.16
N ASN A 208 -11.87 13.21 -16.40
CA ASN A 208 -12.58 14.48 -16.57
C ASN A 208 -11.79 15.64 -15.94
N ILE A 209 -10.94 15.36 -14.96
CA ILE A 209 -10.12 16.36 -14.25
C ILE A 209 -9.19 17.11 -15.20
N ILE A 210 -8.64 16.43 -16.20
CA ILE A 210 -7.75 17.05 -17.20
C ILE A 210 -8.50 17.91 -18.21
N ARG A 211 -9.83 17.74 -18.33
CA ARG A 211 -10.67 18.45 -19.30
C ARG A 211 -11.32 19.70 -18.70
N ILE A 212 -11.47 19.75 -17.38
CA ILE A 212 -12.12 20.86 -16.68
C ILE A 212 -11.05 21.79 -16.09
N PRO A 213 -10.99 23.07 -16.51
CA PRO A 213 -9.96 24.00 -16.07
C PRO A 213 -10.06 24.31 -14.57
N GLU A 214 -11.28 24.56 -14.08
CA GLU A 214 -11.55 24.87 -12.68
C GLU A 214 -12.02 23.63 -11.92
N LYS A 215 -11.52 23.47 -10.69
CA LYS A 215 -11.81 22.32 -9.83
C LYS A 215 -12.24 22.82 -8.47
N THR A 216 -13.21 22.14 -7.90
CA THR A 216 -13.63 22.37 -6.53
C THR A 216 -12.56 21.87 -5.55
N VAL A 217 -12.61 22.38 -4.31
CA VAL A 217 -11.75 21.93 -3.21
C VAL A 217 -11.86 20.41 -2.99
N MET A 218 -13.06 19.85 -3.18
CA MET A 218 -13.32 18.41 -2.98
C MET A 218 -12.70 17.56 -4.09
N GLU A 219 -12.76 18.03 -5.34
CA GLU A 219 -12.06 17.38 -6.46
C GLU A 219 -10.54 17.43 -6.26
N PHE A 220 -10.00 18.58 -5.84
CA PHE A 220 -8.59 18.71 -5.46
C PHE A 220 -8.19 17.75 -4.33
N SER A 221 -9.05 17.55 -3.33
CA SER A 221 -8.80 16.60 -2.24
C SER A 221 -8.70 15.17 -2.75
N VAL A 222 -9.58 14.76 -3.66
CA VAL A 222 -9.55 13.42 -4.28
C VAL A 222 -8.31 13.23 -5.15
N ILE A 223 -7.92 14.24 -5.94
CA ILE A 223 -6.69 14.20 -6.77
C ILE A 223 -5.46 14.05 -5.89
N GLY A 224 -5.37 14.90 -4.86
CA GLY A 224 -4.28 14.88 -3.89
C GLY A 224 -4.19 13.53 -3.20
N HIS A 225 -5.32 13.01 -2.71
CA HIS A 225 -5.42 11.69 -2.10
C HIS A 225 -4.93 10.57 -3.02
N LEU A 226 -5.41 10.52 -4.27
CA LEU A 226 -5.01 9.48 -5.23
C LEU A 226 -3.49 9.43 -5.41
N HIS A 227 -2.87 10.58 -5.67
CA HIS A 227 -1.43 10.65 -5.96
C HIS A 227 -0.58 10.39 -4.71
N ILE A 228 -0.95 10.96 -3.57
CA ILE A 228 -0.16 10.80 -2.35
C ILE A 228 -0.19 9.38 -1.81
N MET A 229 -1.34 8.71 -1.90
CA MET A 229 -1.44 7.31 -1.45
C MET A 229 -0.55 6.41 -2.29
N LEU A 230 -0.52 6.60 -3.62
CA LEU A 230 0.37 5.84 -4.50
C LEU A 230 1.84 6.15 -4.24
N ALA A 231 2.19 7.42 -4.03
CA ALA A 231 3.56 7.82 -3.71
C ALA A 231 4.03 7.23 -2.37
N LEU A 232 3.16 7.21 -1.35
CA LEU A 232 3.46 6.66 -0.04
C LEU A 232 3.60 5.14 -0.05
N ILE A 233 2.78 4.43 -0.84
CA ILE A 233 2.96 3.01 -1.18
C ILE A 233 4.36 2.80 -1.79
N GLY A 234 4.74 3.60 -2.79
CA GLY A 234 6.07 3.51 -3.41
C GLY A 234 7.23 3.75 -2.44
N ILE A 235 7.09 4.74 -1.54
CA ILE A 235 8.06 5.02 -0.47
C ILE A 235 8.16 3.85 0.50
N MET A 236 7.01 3.32 0.95
CA MET A 236 6.97 2.19 1.88
C MET A 236 7.60 0.94 1.26
N ILE A 237 7.30 0.62 0.01
CA ILE A 237 7.94 -0.46 -0.75
C ILE A 237 9.45 -0.25 -0.83
N THR A 238 9.90 0.97 -1.12
CA THR A 238 11.34 1.29 -1.19
C THR A 238 12.03 1.02 0.14
N LEU A 239 11.42 1.43 1.26
CA LEU A 239 11.92 1.15 2.61
C LEU A 239 11.94 -0.35 2.92
N ILE A 240 10.86 -1.07 2.58
CA ILE A 240 10.75 -2.53 2.75
C ILE A 240 11.86 -3.24 1.98
N ILE A 241 12.08 -2.88 0.71
CA ILE A 241 13.13 -3.47 -0.14
C ILE A 241 14.51 -3.14 0.44
N GLY A 242 14.75 -1.89 0.85
CA GLY A 242 16.00 -1.49 1.49
C GLY A 242 16.31 -2.34 2.72
N ARG A 243 15.32 -2.53 3.60
CA ARG A 243 15.47 -3.38 4.78
C ARG A 243 15.70 -4.85 4.41
N TRP A 244 14.93 -5.38 3.46
CA TRP A 244 15.01 -6.77 3.03
C TRP A 244 16.37 -7.14 2.41
N LEU A 245 16.92 -6.25 1.59
CA LEU A 245 18.24 -6.41 0.97
C LEU A 245 19.41 -6.15 1.94
N ASN A 246 19.10 -5.67 3.15
CA ASN A 246 20.06 -5.24 4.16
C ASN A 246 20.89 -4.02 3.72
N PHE A 247 20.21 -2.98 3.24
CA PHE A 247 20.82 -1.73 2.80
C PHE A 247 21.50 -1.01 3.96
N LYS A 248 22.82 -0.79 3.85
CA LYS A 248 23.65 -0.16 4.88
C LYS A 248 24.87 0.54 4.29
N GLY A 249 25.59 1.29 5.11
CA GLY A 249 26.79 2.04 4.73
C GLY A 249 26.51 3.51 4.40
N ILE A 250 27.43 4.14 3.66
CA ILE A 250 27.40 5.59 3.39
C ILE A 250 26.13 6.00 2.64
N LEU A 251 25.75 5.24 1.60
CA LEU A 251 24.55 5.54 0.81
C LEU A 251 23.27 5.46 1.65
N HIS A 252 23.18 4.50 2.57
CA HIS A 252 22.07 4.38 3.51
C HIS A 252 21.98 5.59 4.46
N LYS A 253 23.14 6.10 4.92
CA LYS A 253 23.21 7.28 5.80
C LYS A 253 22.71 8.55 5.15
N PHE A 254 22.87 8.70 3.84
CA PHE A 254 22.27 9.79 3.08
C PHE A 254 20.80 9.52 2.72
N ALA A 255 20.47 8.28 2.35
CA ALA A 255 19.13 7.91 1.91
C ALA A 255 18.07 8.09 3.01
N MET A 256 18.34 7.68 4.26
CA MET A 256 17.31 7.73 5.31
C MET A 256 16.83 9.16 5.65
N PRO A 257 17.72 10.15 5.89
CA PRO A 257 17.31 11.55 6.06
C PRO A 257 16.54 12.11 4.85
N LEU A 258 17.00 11.79 3.63
CA LEU A 258 16.33 12.24 2.41
C LEU A 258 14.94 11.64 2.28
N MET A 259 14.76 10.36 2.65
CA MET A 259 13.46 9.70 2.63
C MET A 259 12.50 10.32 3.65
N ILE A 260 12.97 10.61 4.87
CA ILE A 260 12.16 11.29 5.90
C ILE A 260 11.74 12.69 5.40
N LEU A 261 12.71 13.47 4.94
CA LEU A 261 12.48 14.84 4.45
C LEU A 261 11.51 14.83 3.26
N GLY A 262 11.78 14.00 2.26
CA GLY A 262 10.96 13.91 1.07
C GLY A 262 9.53 13.47 1.38
N THR A 263 9.37 12.48 2.26
CA THR A 263 8.04 12.03 2.73
C THR A 263 7.26 13.17 3.38
N ILE A 264 7.87 13.92 4.31
CA ILE A 264 7.19 15.01 5.03
C ILE A 264 6.83 16.16 4.07
N VAL A 265 7.80 16.63 3.27
CA VAL A 265 7.60 17.78 2.38
C VAL A 265 6.58 17.46 1.29
N LEU A 266 6.63 16.25 0.72
CA LEU A 266 5.67 15.79 -0.28
C LEU A 266 4.23 15.84 0.28
N ASN A 267 4.03 15.35 1.51
CA ASN A 267 2.71 15.35 2.13
C ASN A 267 2.21 16.76 2.45
N LEU A 268 3.07 17.63 2.99
CA LEU A 268 2.71 19.04 3.22
C LEU A 268 2.29 19.74 1.92
N GLY A 269 2.99 19.46 0.83
CA GLY A 269 2.62 19.95 -0.50
C GLY A 269 1.22 19.51 -0.91
N VAL A 270 0.94 18.19 -0.82
CA VAL A 270 -0.40 17.66 -1.16
C VAL A 270 -1.49 18.24 -0.27
N TRP A 271 -1.24 18.37 1.03
CA TRP A 271 -2.21 18.96 1.94
C TRP A 271 -2.48 20.45 1.65
N GLY A 272 -1.51 21.14 1.04
CA GLY A 272 -1.67 22.51 0.57
C GLY A 272 -2.56 22.67 -0.67
N VAL A 273 -2.77 21.60 -1.46
CA VAL A 273 -3.55 21.66 -2.72
C VAL A 273 -5.02 22.01 -2.49
N VAL A 274 -5.57 21.70 -1.32
CA VAL A 274 -6.97 22.02 -0.95
C VAL A 274 -7.11 23.41 -0.29
N THR A 275 -6.06 24.23 -0.32
CA THR A 275 -5.99 25.54 0.32
C THR A 275 -5.68 26.63 -0.72
N PRO A 276 -5.77 27.93 -0.37
CA PRO A 276 -5.32 29.01 -1.24
C PRO A 276 -3.84 28.93 -1.67
N LEU A 277 -3.06 27.99 -1.11
CA LEU A 277 -1.66 27.73 -1.47
C LEU A 277 -1.50 26.79 -2.68
N GLU A 278 -2.59 26.34 -3.32
CA GLU A 278 -2.58 25.44 -4.49
C GLU A 278 -1.56 25.79 -5.59
N PRO A 279 -1.33 27.07 -5.97
CA PRO A 279 -0.33 27.42 -6.98
C PRO A 279 1.11 27.07 -6.58
N VAL A 280 1.41 27.12 -5.27
CA VAL A 280 2.74 26.83 -4.72
C VAL A 280 2.82 25.37 -4.26
N ALA A 281 1.70 24.75 -3.93
CA ALA A 281 1.59 23.36 -3.46
C ALA A 281 2.26 22.38 -4.42
N HIS A 282 2.05 22.54 -5.73
CA HIS A 282 2.69 21.71 -6.75
C HIS A 282 4.22 21.84 -6.75
N MET A 283 4.75 23.05 -6.55
CA MET A 283 6.20 23.25 -6.41
C MET A 283 6.75 22.53 -5.16
N VAL A 284 6.04 22.62 -4.04
CA VAL A 284 6.39 21.90 -2.81
C VAL A 284 6.37 20.39 -3.01
N ILE A 285 5.38 19.86 -3.74
CA ILE A 285 5.29 18.43 -4.12
C ILE A 285 6.54 18.01 -4.90
N TYR A 286 6.96 18.77 -5.92
CA TYR A 286 8.17 18.45 -6.69
C TYR A 286 9.44 18.50 -5.83
N VAL A 287 9.57 19.51 -4.98
CA VAL A 287 10.69 19.65 -4.05
C VAL A 287 10.71 18.50 -3.05
N GLY A 288 9.55 18.02 -2.59
CA GLY A 288 9.44 16.88 -1.68
C GLY A 288 9.67 15.52 -2.35
N ALA A 289 9.20 15.33 -3.58
CA ALA A 289 9.40 14.08 -4.33
C ALA A 289 10.88 13.82 -4.65
N THR A 290 11.64 14.89 -4.92
CA THR A 290 13.04 14.80 -5.35
C THR A 290 13.95 14.09 -4.32
N PRO A 291 13.96 14.43 -3.02
CA PRO A 291 14.70 13.70 -1.99
C PRO A 291 14.33 12.23 -1.90
N SER A 292 13.05 11.87 -1.94
CA SER A 292 12.61 10.46 -1.87
C SER A 292 13.05 9.66 -3.08
N MET A 293 12.93 10.24 -4.29
CA MET A 293 13.44 9.62 -5.52
C MET A 293 14.96 9.48 -5.51
N PHE A 294 15.68 10.48 -5.00
CA PHE A 294 17.13 10.40 -4.87
C PHE A 294 17.54 9.33 -3.86
N ALA A 295 16.85 9.21 -2.72
CA ALA A 295 17.06 8.13 -1.77
C ALA A 295 16.84 6.74 -2.40
N ALA A 296 15.80 6.58 -3.23
CA ALA A 296 15.55 5.36 -3.99
C ALA A 296 16.68 5.07 -5.00
N LEU A 297 17.20 6.09 -5.67
CA LEU A 297 18.36 5.95 -6.57
C LEU A 297 19.61 5.49 -5.80
N LEU A 298 19.86 6.00 -4.59
CA LEU A 298 20.99 5.56 -3.76
C LEU A 298 20.87 4.07 -3.39
N LEU A 299 19.67 3.59 -3.09
CA LEU A 299 19.40 2.16 -2.88
C LEU A 299 19.70 1.35 -4.15
N LEU A 300 19.23 1.82 -5.31
CA LEU A 300 19.47 1.16 -6.60
C LEU A 300 20.97 1.05 -6.91
N ILE A 301 21.72 2.15 -6.77
CA ILE A 301 23.17 2.17 -7.00
C ILE A 301 23.87 1.18 -6.06
N TRP A 302 23.47 1.16 -4.79
CA TRP A 302 24.02 0.23 -3.81
C TRP A 302 23.74 -1.22 -4.18
N ASP A 303 22.50 -1.54 -4.58
CA ASP A 303 22.08 -2.89 -4.92
C ASP A 303 22.80 -3.43 -6.17
N TRP A 304 22.93 -2.61 -7.22
CA TRP A 304 23.72 -2.98 -8.41
C TRP A 304 25.17 -3.26 -8.07
N ASN A 305 25.79 -2.40 -7.25
CA ASN A 305 27.18 -2.60 -6.82
C ASN A 305 27.33 -3.87 -5.96
N LYS A 306 26.34 -4.19 -5.11
CA LYS A 306 26.30 -5.45 -4.36
C LYS A 306 26.17 -6.64 -5.30
N LEU A 307 25.24 -6.61 -6.26
CA LEU A 307 25.02 -7.66 -7.25
C LEU A 307 26.27 -7.93 -8.10
N ILE A 308 26.96 -6.87 -8.54
CA ILE A 308 28.19 -6.98 -9.35
C ILE A 308 29.33 -7.64 -8.55
N LYS A 309 29.46 -7.33 -7.26
CA LYS A 309 30.56 -7.83 -6.42
C LYS A 309 30.30 -9.23 -5.87
N ASP A 310 29.08 -9.48 -5.42
CA ASP A 310 28.72 -10.69 -4.69
C ASP A 310 28.06 -11.75 -5.60
N GLY A 311 27.67 -11.38 -6.83
CA GLY A 311 26.91 -12.23 -7.74
C GLY A 311 25.51 -12.57 -7.21
N THR A 312 24.92 -13.67 -7.71
CA THR A 312 23.64 -14.20 -7.19
C THR A 312 23.81 -15.16 -6.01
N CYS A 313 25.04 -15.38 -5.53
CA CYS A 313 25.39 -16.44 -4.57
C CYS A 313 24.71 -16.31 -3.19
N GLN A 314 24.12 -15.16 -2.86
CA GLN A 314 23.39 -14.93 -1.60
C GLN A 314 21.88 -15.19 -1.70
N TYR A 315 21.34 -15.45 -2.91
CA TYR A 315 19.96 -15.89 -3.07
C TYR A 315 19.93 -17.42 -2.95
N PRO A 316 19.15 -18.01 -2.02
CA PRO A 316 19.00 -19.46 -2.00
C PRO A 316 18.53 -19.92 -3.37
N GLU A 317 19.24 -20.87 -3.98
CA GLU A 317 18.80 -21.51 -5.23
C GLU A 317 17.34 -21.94 -5.03
N THR A 318 16.43 -21.35 -5.80
CA THR A 318 15.08 -21.90 -5.94
C THR A 318 15.27 -23.22 -6.68
N ASN A 319 15.42 -24.29 -5.90
CA ASN A 319 15.68 -25.64 -6.37
C ASN A 319 14.41 -26.22 -7.02
N LEU A 320 14.05 -25.67 -8.18
CA LEU A 320 12.99 -26.20 -9.05
C LEU A 320 13.51 -27.33 -9.95
N ARG A 321 14.82 -27.62 -9.94
CA ARG A 321 15.47 -28.53 -10.89
C ARG A 321 16.30 -29.67 -10.27
N SER A 322 16.39 -29.79 -8.95
CA SER A 322 17.19 -30.85 -8.30
C SER A 322 16.46 -32.17 -8.05
N LYS A 323 15.19 -32.32 -8.45
CA LYS A 323 14.44 -33.58 -8.27
C LYS A 323 14.68 -34.65 -9.33
N ASP A 324 15.33 -34.33 -10.45
CA ASP A 324 15.47 -35.28 -11.59
C ASP A 324 16.86 -35.92 -11.73
N ARG A 325 17.79 -35.70 -10.79
CA ARG A 325 19.16 -36.25 -10.89
C ARG A 325 19.56 -37.28 -9.84
N SER A 326 18.66 -37.68 -8.94
CA SER A 326 18.92 -38.74 -7.94
C SER A 326 18.27 -40.08 -8.27
N ALA A 327 17.83 -40.30 -9.52
CA ALA A 327 17.25 -41.58 -9.98
C ALA A 327 18.09 -42.27 -11.07
N ALA A 328 19.34 -41.83 -11.27
CA ALA A 328 20.29 -42.45 -12.20
C ALA A 328 21.67 -42.55 -11.55
N ALA A 329 21.78 -43.45 -10.57
CA ALA A 329 23.02 -44.07 -10.11
C ALA A 329 22.67 -45.42 -9.48
#